data_AF-A0A258JN41-F1
#
_entry.id   AF-A0A258JN41-F1
#
_cell.length_a   1.000
_cell.length_b   1.000
_cell.length_c   1.000
_cell.angle_alpha   90.00
_cell.angle_beta   90.00
_cell.angle_gamma   90.00
#
_symmetry.space_group_name_H-M   'P 1'
#
loop_
_entity.id
_entity.type
_entity.pdbx_description
1 polymer ?
#
loop_
_entity_poly.entity_id
_entity_poly.type
_entity_poly.pdbx_seq_one_letter_code
_entity_poly.pdbx_strand_id
1 'polypeptide(L)'
;MRLHRNLVYTTIDSLNAIFNEGEYADKVVARALKKDKRWGSSDRKFVAETIYEIVRWKRLYSEIAEVKEPFDRDNLWRMFSVWAVLRG
;
A
#
# COMPACT_ATOMS: atom_id res chain seq x y z
N MET A 1 10.61 -12.77 0.37
CA MET A 1 9.28 -12.44 -0.20
C MET A 1 9.41 -12.18 -1.71
N ARG A 2 8.46 -12.63 -2.56
CA ARG A 2 8.46 -12.29 -4.00
C ARG A 2 7.45 -11.18 -4.27
N LEU A 3 7.93 -10.05 -4.82
CA LEU A 3 7.09 -8.91 -5.16
C LEU A 3 6.63 -8.99 -6.61
N HIS A 4 5.31 -9.06 -6.81
CA HIS A 4 4.69 -9.05 -8.13
C HIS A 4 4.26 -7.64 -8.49
N ARG A 5 4.70 -7.15 -9.65
CA ARG A 5 4.51 -5.77 -10.09
C ARG A 5 3.06 -5.30 -9.98
N ASN A 6 2.10 -6.07 -10.51
CA ASN A 6 0.68 -5.70 -10.50
C ASN A 6 0.11 -5.54 -9.08
N LEU A 7 0.54 -6.36 -8.12
CA LEU A 7 0.10 -6.28 -6.73
C LEU A 7 0.65 -5.00 -6.08
N VAL A 8 1.95 -4.77 -6.23
CA VAL A 8 2.63 -3.60 -5.65
C VAL A 8 2.05 -2.31 -6.21
N TYR A 9 1.86 -2.20 -7.53
CA TYR A 9 1.23 -1.02 -8.12
C TYR A 9 -0.18 -0.78 -7.57
N THR A 10 -0.97 -1.84 -7.37
CA THR A 10 -2.30 -1.70 -6.77
C THR A 10 -2.23 -1.25 -5.32
N THR A 11 -1.24 -1.70 -4.56
CA THR A 11 -0.97 -1.16 -3.21
C THR A 11 -0.64 0.32 -3.28
N ILE A 12 0.28 0.76 -4.14
CA ILE A 12 0.64 2.19 -4.28
C ILE A 12 -0.58 3.05 -4.65
N ASP A 13 -1.37 2.62 -5.64
CA ASP A 13 -2.59 3.33 -6.05
C ASP A 13 -3.59 3.41 -4.87
N SER A 14 -3.70 2.35 -4.08
CA SER A 14 -4.59 2.31 -2.91
C SER A 14 -4.12 3.24 -1.79
N LEU A 15 -2.81 3.33 -1.55
CA LEU A 15 -2.25 4.25 -0.56
C LEU A 15 -2.48 5.71 -0.96
N ASN A 16 -2.40 6.04 -2.25
CA ASN A 16 -2.74 7.38 -2.73
C ASN A 16 -4.19 7.76 -2.41
N ALA A 17 -5.13 6.87 -2.73
CA ALA A 17 -6.54 7.07 -2.45
C ALA A 17 -6.82 7.28 -0.95
N ILE A 18 -6.15 6.52 -0.09
CA ILE A 18 -6.36 6.61 1.36
C ILE A 18 -5.70 7.86 1.94
N PHE A 19 -4.45 8.14 1.59
CA PHE A 19 -3.67 9.19 2.25
C PHE A 19 -3.91 10.58 1.69
N ASN A 20 -4.16 10.71 0.39
CA ASN A 20 -4.32 12.02 -0.26
C ASN A 20 -5.77 12.32 -0.61
N GLU A 21 -6.55 11.32 -1.03
CA GLU A 21 -7.95 11.51 -1.44
C GLU A 21 -8.94 11.33 -0.26
N GLY A 22 -8.43 10.92 0.91
CA GLY A 22 -9.23 10.75 2.13
C GLY A 22 -10.23 9.58 2.07
N GLU A 23 -10.03 8.63 1.16
CA GLU A 23 -10.90 7.46 1.05
C GLU A 23 -10.71 6.51 2.24
N TYR A 24 -11.81 5.91 2.70
CA TYR A 24 -11.76 4.93 3.78
C TYR A 24 -11.02 3.65 3.37
N ALA A 25 -10.10 3.20 4.22
CA ALA A 25 -9.22 2.07 3.93
C ALA A 25 -9.97 0.76 3.63
N ASP A 26 -11.04 0.46 4.37
CA ASP A 26 -11.87 -0.74 4.15
C ASP A 26 -12.52 -0.74 2.76
N LYS A 27 -13.02 0.43 2.32
CA LYS A 27 -13.61 0.61 0.98
C LYS A 27 -12.57 0.47 -0.12
N VAL A 28 -11.40 1.08 0.05
CA VAL A 28 -10.30 1.00 -0.92
C VAL A 28 -9.78 -0.43 -1.03
N VAL A 29 -9.59 -1.14 0.08
CA VAL A 29 -9.18 -2.55 0.08
C VAL A 29 -10.22 -3.41 -0.65
N ALA A 30 -11.52 -3.26 -0.35
CA ALA A 30 -12.57 -4.02 -1.03
C ALA A 30 -12.56 -3.79 -2.55
N ARG A 31 -12.30 -2.55 -3.01
CA ARG A 31 -12.13 -2.20 -4.43
C ARG A 31 -10.86 -2.83 -5.02
N ALA A 32 -9.72 -2.71 -4.33
CA ALA A 32 -8.44 -3.26 -4.76
C ALA A 32 -8.49 -4.78 -4.96
N LEU A 33 -9.14 -5.51 -4.04
CA LEU A 33 -9.32 -6.96 -4.15
C LEU A 33 -10.13 -7.34 -5.39
N LYS A 34 -11.07 -6.51 -5.84
CA LYS A 34 -11.90 -6.78 -7.03
C LYS A 34 -11.23 -6.35 -8.36
N LYS A 35 -10.05 -5.73 -8.31
CA LYS A 35 -9.37 -5.13 -9.48
C LYS A 35 -8.99 -6.14 -10.56
N ASP A 36 -8.49 -7.32 -10.17
CA ASP A 36 -8.13 -8.39 -11.11
C ASP A 36 -8.77 -9.72 -10.68
N LYS A 37 -9.53 -10.33 -11.60
CA LYS A 37 -10.21 -11.61 -11.38
C LYS A 37 -9.24 -12.79 -11.32
N ARG A 38 -8.03 -12.66 -11.90
CA ARG A 38 -7.00 -13.71 -11.94
C ARG A 38 -6.27 -13.89 -10.61
N TRP A 39 -6.39 -12.93 -9.69
CA TRP A 39 -5.71 -12.98 -8.39
C TRP A 39 -6.28 -14.08 -7.51
N GLY A 40 -5.38 -14.94 -7.03
CA GLY A 40 -5.68 -15.98 -6.05
C GLY A 40 -5.79 -15.44 -4.62
N SER A 41 -6.00 -16.35 -3.67
CA SER A 41 -6.08 -16.01 -2.24
C SER A 41 -4.80 -15.37 -1.72
N SER A 42 -3.63 -15.85 -2.14
CA SER A 42 -2.32 -15.32 -1.73
C SER A 42 -2.09 -13.89 -2.22
N ASP A 43 -2.45 -13.59 -3.47
CA ASP A 43 -2.34 -12.24 -4.05
C ASP A 43 -3.23 -11.24 -3.31
N ARG A 44 -4.47 -11.65 -3.04
CA ARG A 44 -5.46 -10.86 -2.29
C ARG A 44 -5.00 -10.60 -0.87
N LYS A 45 -4.49 -11.64 -0.20
CA LYS A 45 -3.91 -11.55 1.14
C LYS A 45 -2.74 -10.56 1.15
N PHE A 46 -1.81 -10.67 0.21
CA PHE A 46 -0.69 -9.74 0.08
C PHE A 46 -1.15 -8.29 -0.03
N VAL A 47 -2.08 -7.99 -0.94
CA VAL A 47 -2.57 -6.62 -1.15
C VAL A 47 -3.27 -6.07 0.09
N ALA A 48 -4.19 -6.83 0.68
CA ALA A 48 -4.93 -6.40 1.87
C ALA A 48 -4.00 -6.17 3.07
N GLU A 49 -3.13 -7.14 3.40
CA GLU A 49 -2.20 -7.02 4.51
C GLU A 49 -1.27 -5.83 4.34
N THR A 50 -0.71 -5.65 3.15
CA THR A 50 0.26 -4.58 2.90
C THR A 50 -0.39 -3.20 3.03
N ILE A 51 -1.60 -3.02 2.47
CA ILE A 51 -2.33 -1.76 2.61
C ILE A 51 -2.61 -1.48 4.09
N TYR A 52 -3.18 -2.44 4.83
CA TYR A 52 -3.51 -2.23 6.23
C TYR A 52 -2.28 -1.99 7.10
N GLU A 53 -1.17 -2.67 6.85
CA GLU A 53 0.07 -2.49 7.60
C GLU A 53 0.64 -1.08 7.40
N ILE A 54 0.70 -0.61 6.15
CA ILE A 54 1.21 0.74 5.84
C ILE A 54 0.26 1.81 6.36
N VAL A 55 -1.06 1.63 6.27
CA VAL A 55 -2.05 2.55 6.83
C VAL A 55 -1.93 2.61 8.36
N ARG A 56 -1.81 1.46 9.02
CA ARG A 56 -1.67 1.36 10.49
C ARG A 56 -0.42 2.07 10.99
N TRP A 57 0.70 1.91 10.29
CA TRP A 57 2.00 2.48 10.68
C TRP A 57 2.39 3.72 9.87
N LYS A 58 1.41 4.43 9.31
CA LYS A 58 1.62 5.60 8.43
C LYS A 58 2.68 6.56 8.98
N ARG A 59 2.52 6.98 10.24
CA ARG A 59 3.42 7.94 10.90
C ARG A 59 4.85 7.42 11.05
N LEU A 60 5.00 6.14 11.39
CA LEU A 60 6.32 5.52 11.53
C LEU A 60 7.01 5.41 10.17
N TYR A 61 6.31 4.92 9.16
CA TYR A 61 6.89 4.73 7.83
C TYR A 61 7.16 6.05 7.12
N SER A 62 6.34 7.10 7.33
CA SER A 62 6.63 8.43 6.82
C SER A 62 7.85 9.05 7.46
N GLU A 63 8.06 8.84 8.77
CA GLU A 63 9.23 9.32 9.50
C GLU A 63 10.52 8.67 9.00
N ILE A 64 10.55 7.33 8.91
CA ILE A 64 11.72 6.59 8.40
C ILE A 64 12.00 6.95 6.94
N ALA A 65 10.95 7.14 6.13
CA ALA A 65 11.10 7.52 4.74
C ALA A 65 11.48 9.01 4.56
N GLU A 66 11.45 9.82 5.62
CA GLU A 66 11.67 11.28 5.59
C GLU A 66 10.73 11.99 4.58
N VAL A 67 9.45 11.59 4.57
CA VAL A 67 8.42 12.15 3.67
C VAL A 67 7.28 12.76 4.48
N LYS A 68 6.61 13.76 3.91
CA LYS A 68 5.49 14.48 4.52
C LYS A 68 4.31 14.56 3.57
N GLU A 69 3.13 14.79 4.14
CA GLU A 69 1.92 15.06 3.38
C GLU A 69 1.97 16.41 2.67
N PRO A 70 1.37 16.55 1.47
CA PRO A 70 0.76 15.48 0.67
C PRO A 70 1.81 14.53 0.05
N PHE A 71 1.48 13.25 -0.09
CA PHE A 71 2.42 12.26 -0.63
C PHE A 71 2.33 12.20 -2.16
N ASP A 72 3.38 12.58 -2.88
CA ASP A 72 3.46 12.22 -4.30
C ASP A 72 3.70 10.71 -4.49
N ARG A 73 3.74 10.27 -5.75
CA ARG A 73 3.92 8.85 -6.07
C ARG A 73 5.26 8.31 -5.58
N ASP A 74 6.31 9.12 -5.60
CA ASP A 74 7.64 8.71 -5.16
C ASP A 74 7.70 8.57 -3.64
N ASN A 75 7.02 9.45 -2.90
CA ASN A 75 6.85 9.35 -1.46
C ASN A 75 6.15 8.04 -1.07
N LEU A 76 5.09 7.65 -1.79
CA LEU A 76 4.39 6.38 -1.56
C LEU A 76 5.29 5.16 -1.84
N TRP A 77 6.13 5.23 -2.88
CA TRP A 77 7.14 4.20 -3.14
C TRP A 77 8.21 4.14 -2.05
N ARG A 78 8.64 5.27 -1.49
CA ARG A 78 9.56 5.30 -0.34
C ARG A 78 8.92 4.65 0.89
N MET A 79 7.67 4.99 1.21
CA MET A 79 6.94 4.34 2.32
C MET A 79 6.77 2.83 2.12
N PHE A 80 6.44 2.39 0.90
CA PHE A 80 6.37 0.97 0.56
C PHE A 80 7.74 0.29 0.71
N SER A 81 8.81 0.97 0.33
CA SER A 81 10.18 0.44 0.44
C SER A 81 10.60 0.27 1.90
N VAL A 82 10.24 1.22 2.78
CA VAL A 82 10.44 1.07 4.24
C VAL A 82 9.76 -0.20 4.75
N TRP A 83 8.48 -0.39 4.43
CA TRP A 83 7.76 -1.61 4.80
C TRP A 83 8.45 -2.87 4.24
N ALA A 84 8.86 -2.85 2.97
CA ALA A 84 9.46 -4.01 2.32
C ALA A 84 10.81 -4.40 2.94
N VAL A 85 11.61 -3.42 3.37
CA VAL A 85 12.89 -3.63 4.06
C VAL A 85 12.67 -4.16 5.48
N LEU A 86 11.72 -3.60 6.22
CA LEU A 86 11.44 -4.03 7.60
C LEU A 86 10.78 -5.41 7.69
N ARG A 87 10.05 -5.83 6.65
CA ARG A 87 9.44 -7.18 6.55
C ARG A 87 10.40 -8.22 5.93
N GLY A 88 11.59 -7.78 5.49
CA GLY A 88 12.58 -8.52 4.71
C GLY A 88 13.33 -9.58 5.51
#